data_AF-A0A2E2ZGK0-F1
#
_entry.id   AF-A0A2E2ZGK0-F1
#
_cell.length_a   1.000
_cell.length_b   1.000
_cell.length_c   1.000
_cell.angle_alpha   90.00
_cell.angle_beta   90.00
_cell.angle_gamma   90.00
#
_symmetry.space_group_name_H-M   'P 1'
#
loop_
_entity.id
_entity.type
_entity.pdbx_description
1 polymer ?
#
loop_
_entity_poly.entity_id
_entity_poly.type
_entity_poly.pdbx_seq_one_letter_code
_entity_poly.pdbx_strand_id
1 'polypeptide(L)'
;QPKHNQTFAKKCCWVKIGQDLAKGSKQNNNHPNEAQIASGKGPNLLKHQNSREWRAAEIPSANGQGCASAIAKLYSLVVTDDKKIKILKDTTIKTMTAERITNRDLVLDVVTRWSSGFIMNMHKIIYGPEESSFGHSGWGGSCGFGDPKNNLGISYVMNNMKNNVAADGRSIELINETYKCLNGV
;
A
#
# COMPACT_ATOMS: atom_id res chain seq x y z
N GLN A 1 38.81 4.68 -20.22
CA GLN A 1 37.68 3.93 -19.62
C GLN A 1 37.28 4.60 -18.31
N PRO A 2 36.07 5.16 -18.18
CA PRO A 2 35.54 5.53 -16.88
C PRO A 2 34.58 4.44 -16.37
N LYS A 3 34.76 4.09 -15.09
CA LYS A 3 33.98 3.11 -14.35
C LYS A 3 32.57 3.66 -14.09
N HIS A 4 31.55 3.00 -14.61
CA HIS A 4 30.15 3.29 -14.29
C HIS A 4 29.81 2.76 -12.89
N ASN A 5 29.72 3.65 -11.91
CA ASN A 5 29.05 3.37 -10.63
C ASN A 5 27.55 3.20 -10.89
N GLN A 6 27.05 1.97 -10.77
CA GLN A 6 25.62 1.67 -10.82
C GLN A 6 24.97 2.06 -9.49
N THR A 7 24.35 3.23 -9.44
CA THR A 7 23.47 3.61 -8.34
C THR A 7 22.15 2.84 -8.49
N PHE A 8 21.96 1.81 -7.67
CA PHE A 8 20.70 1.06 -7.58
C PHE A 8 19.59 1.95 -7.00
N ALA A 9 18.83 2.61 -7.88
CA ALA A 9 17.60 3.28 -7.50
C ALA A 9 16.51 2.22 -7.25
N LYS A 10 16.13 2.04 -5.99
CA LYS A 10 14.96 1.26 -5.55
C LYS A 10 13.70 1.95 -6.06
N LYS A 11 12.90 1.28 -6.90
CA LYS A 11 11.70 1.82 -7.53
C LYS A 11 10.48 0.99 -7.12
N CYS A 12 9.47 1.64 -6.55
CA CYS A 12 8.11 1.13 -6.51
C CYS A 12 7.31 1.93 -7.55
N CYS A 13 6.66 1.22 -8.47
CA CYS A 13 5.80 1.83 -9.50
C CYS A 13 4.46 1.10 -9.52
N TRP A 14 3.41 1.89 -9.71
CA TRP A 14 2.03 1.40 -9.72
C TRP A 14 1.50 1.28 -11.15
N VAL A 15 0.44 0.48 -11.31
CA VAL A 15 -0.36 0.14 -12.51
C VAL A 15 -0.02 -1.21 -13.19
N LYS A 16 -0.68 -2.29 -12.73
CA LYS A 16 -1.73 -3.06 -13.46
C LYS A 16 -2.29 -4.18 -12.56
N ILE A 17 -3.60 -4.37 -12.58
CA ILE A 17 -4.30 -5.47 -11.90
C ILE A 17 -4.15 -6.73 -12.75
N GLY A 18 -3.39 -7.71 -12.25
CA GLY A 18 -3.45 -9.08 -12.70
C GLY A 18 -3.95 -9.94 -11.56
N GLN A 19 -5.03 -10.66 -11.82
CA GLN A 19 -5.71 -11.60 -10.94
C GLN A 19 -4.73 -12.66 -10.45
N ASP A 20 -4.61 -12.84 -9.13
CA ASP A 20 -4.32 -14.10 -8.45
C ASP A 20 -4.32 -13.87 -6.93
N LEU A 21 -5.49 -13.55 -6.37
CA LEU A 21 -5.73 -13.65 -4.93
C LEU A 21 -7.05 -14.38 -4.68
N ALA A 22 -6.96 -15.37 -3.79
CA ALA A 22 -8.02 -16.20 -3.22
C ALA A 22 -8.57 -17.34 -4.11
N LYS A 23 -7.88 -18.49 -4.10
CA LYS A 23 -8.56 -19.80 -4.24
C LYS A 23 -9.42 -20.01 -3.00
N GLY A 24 -10.72 -19.72 -3.11
CA GLY A 24 -11.66 -20.04 -2.04
C GLY A 24 -13.04 -19.40 -2.16
N SER A 25 -13.81 -19.71 -3.19
CA SER A 25 -15.27 -20.01 -3.10
C SER A 25 -15.91 -20.12 -4.48
N LYS A 26 -16.66 -21.21 -4.65
CA LYS A 26 -17.67 -21.61 -5.66
C LYS A 26 -18.00 -20.63 -6.81
N GLN A 27 -18.07 -21.23 -8.00
CA GLN A 27 -18.48 -20.67 -9.29
C GLN A 27 -19.53 -19.55 -9.19
N ASN A 28 -19.17 -18.37 -9.72
CA ASN A 28 -20.12 -17.47 -10.35
C ASN A 28 -19.56 -17.13 -11.72
N ASN A 29 -20.43 -17.11 -12.74
CA ASN A 29 -20.12 -16.80 -14.13
C ASN A 29 -19.62 -15.34 -14.24
N ASN A 30 -18.36 -15.07 -13.89
CA ASN A 30 -17.84 -13.71 -13.74
C ASN A 30 -17.21 -13.23 -15.04
N HIS A 31 -18.05 -12.71 -15.94
CA HIS A 31 -17.54 -11.76 -16.92
C HIS A 31 -17.07 -10.50 -16.19
N PRO A 32 -15.87 -9.98 -16.49
CA PRO A 32 -15.39 -8.76 -15.84
C PRO A 32 -16.37 -7.62 -16.13
N ASN A 33 -16.70 -6.85 -15.10
CA ASN A 33 -17.53 -5.66 -15.26
C ASN A 33 -16.77 -4.59 -16.09
N GLU A 34 -17.47 -3.54 -16.50
CA GLU A 34 -16.88 -2.47 -17.32
C GLU A 34 -15.66 -1.81 -16.66
N ALA A 35 -15.68 -1.64 -15.34
CA ALA A 35 -14.57 -1.03 -14.60
C ALA A 35 -13.31 -1.93 -14.58
N GLN A 36 -13.51 -3.25 -14.46
CA GLN A 36 -12.43 -4.25 -14.53
C GLN A 36 -11.85 -4.33 -15.96
N ILE A 37 -12.72 -4.30 -16.97
CA ILE A 37 -12.31 -4.26 -18.38
C ILE A 37 -11.49 -3.00 -18.66
N ALA A 38 -11.96 -1.84 -18.22
CA ALA A 38 -11.26 -0.56 -18.39
C ALA A 38 -9.88 -0.57 -17.71
N SER A 39 -9.81 -1.11 -16.49
CA SER A 39 -8.56 -1.24 -15.74
C SER A 39 -7.56 -2.18 -16.43
N GLY A 40 -8.04 -3.26 -17.06
CA GLY A 40 -7.22 -4.20 -17.81
C GLY A 40 -6.64 -3.64 -19.11
N LYS A 41 -7.31 -2.64 -19.71
CA LYS A 41 -6.91 -1.95 -20.96
C LYS A 41 -5.84 -0.86 -20.76
N GLY A 42 -5.40 -0.62 -19.51
CA GLY A 42 -4.31 0.31 -19.23
C GLY A 42 -3.02 -0.02 -20.01
N PRO A 43 -2.25 0.97 -20.45
CA PRO A 43 -1.12 0.74 -21.33
C PRO A 43 -0.03 -0.04 -20.57
N ASN A 44 0.30 -1.24 -21.05
CA ASN A 44 1.29 -2.18 -20.47
C ASN A 44 2.72 -1.63 -20.62
N LEU A 45 3.08 -0.63 -19.81
CA LEU A 45 4.21 0.24 -20.13
C LEU A 45 5.42 0.13 -19.21
N LEU A 46 5.66 -0.97 -18.47
CA LEU A 46 6.77 -1.11 -17.48
C LEU A 46 8.13 -0.45 -17.84
N LYS A 47 8.45 -0.34 -19.14
CA LYS A 47 9.59 0.43 -19.64
C LYS A 47 9.52 1.93 -19.33
N HIS A 48 8.37 2.60 -19.54
CA HIS A 48 8.19 4.02 -19.26
C HIS A 48 8.22 4.35 -17.77
N GLN A 49 7.67 3.50 -16.89
CA GLN A 49 7.75 3.67 -15.43
C GLN A 49 9.21 3.76 -14.93
N ASN A 50 10.12 3.12 -15.67
CA ASN A 50 11.54 3.14 -15.39
C ASN A 50 12.30 4.31 -16.04
N SER A 51 11.64 5.18 -16.80
CA SER A 51 12.25 6.35 -17.44
C SER A 51 12.46 7.49 -16.45
N ARG A 52 13.34 8.45 -16.80
CA ARG A 52 13.59 9.63 -15.95
C ARG A 52 12.39 10.56 -15.95
N GLU A 53 11.74 10.70 -17.10
CA GLU A 53 10.58 11.54 -17.34
C GLU A 53 9.41 11.10 -16.46
N TRP A 54 9.14 9.79 -16.37
CA TRP A 54 8.11 9.26 -15.47
C TRP A 54 8.40 9.56 -14.00
N ARG A 55 9.65 9.41 -13.56
CA ARG A 55 10.04 9.71 -12.16
C ARG A 55 10.05 11.20 -11.84
N ALA A 56 10.26 12.04 -12.84
CA ALA A 56 10.31 13.50 -12.69
C ALA A 56 8.92 14.15 -12.79
N ALA A 57 7.96 13.49 -13.45
CA ALA A 57 6.58 13.94 -13.49
C ALA A 57 5.94 13.91 -12.09
N GLU A 58 4.84 14.63 -11.89
CA GLU A 58 4.05 14.57 -10.67
C GLU A 58 2.80 13.72 -10.92
N ILE A 59 2.86 12.44 -10.54
CA ILE A 59 1.75 11.49 -10.68
C ILE A 59 1.48 10.88 -9.29
N PRO A 60 0.78 11.61 -8.40
CA PRO A 60 0.66 11.25 -6.98
C PRO A 60 0.05 9.87 -6.72
N SER A 61 -0.73 9.35 -7.68
CA SER A 61 -1.32 8.02 -7.61
C SER A 61 -0.34 6.87 -7.87
N ALA A 62 0.84 7.12 -8.47
CA ALA A 62 1.62 6.02 -9.05
C ALA A 62 3.15 6.14 -9.12
N ASN A 63 3.74 7.34 -9.03
CA ASN A 63 5.17 7.51 -9.33
C ASN A 63 6.04 8.00 -8.17
N GLY A 64 5.52 8.01 -6.93
CA GLY A 64 6.28 8.37 -5.75
C GLY A 64 7.56 7.54 -5.60
N GLN A 65 8.70 8.22 -5.36
CA GLN A 65 10.00 7.57 -5.12
C GLN A 65 10.36 7.72 -3.64
N GLY A 66 10.63 6.60 -2.97
CA GLY A 66 10.92 6.61 -1.54
C GLY A 66 11.54 5.32 -1.03
N CYS A 67 11.97 5.32 0.22
CA CYS A 67 12.49 4.15 0.92
C CYS A 67 11.60 3.77 2.10
N ALA A 68 11.71 2.52 2.56
CA ALA A 68 10.89 2.01 3.66
C ALA A 68 11.06 2.87 4.94
N SER A 69 12.28 3.24 5.30
CA SER A 69 12.51 4.05 6.50
C SER A 69 11.82 5.42 6.44
N ALA A 70 11.76 6.05 5.27
CA ALA A 70 11.09 7.35 5.11
C ALA A 70 9.56 7.21 5.21
N ILE A 71 8.97 6.19 4.57
CA ILE A 71 7.52 5.94 4.61
C ILE A 71 7.09 5.54 6.03
N ALA A 72 7.82 4.63 6.68
CA ALA A 72 7.57 4.24 8.07
C ALA A 72 7.65 5.46 8.99
N LYS A 73 8.69 6.29 8.86
CA LYS A 73 8.84 7.53 9.64
C LYS A 73 7.67 8.49 9.40
N LEU A 74 7.23 8.68 8.16
CA LEU A 74 6.09 9.53 7.86
C LEU A 74 4.84 9.06 8.62
N TYR A 75 4.51 7.77 8.55
CA TYR A 75 3.37 7.23 9.29
C TYR A 75 3.57 7.33 10.80
N SER A 76 4.76 7.06 11.34
CA SER A 76 5.07 7.26 12.77
C SER A 76 4.81 8.68 13.24
N LEU A 77 5.19 9.69 12.45
CA LEU A 77 4.93 11.11 12.76
C LEU A 77 3.45 11.48 12.69
N VAL A 78 2.63 10.71 11.95
CA VAL A 78 1.18 10.88 11.91
C VAL A 78 0.53 10.25 13.14
N VAL A 79 0.91 9.02 13.49
CA VAL A 79 0.19 8.24 14.50
C VAL A 79 0.68 8.42 15.93
N THR A 80 1.86 9.04 16.14
CA THR A 80 2.44 9.25 17.47
C THR A 80 1.57 10.11 18.40
N ASP A 81 1.60 9.78 19.69
CA ASP A 81 1.04 10.59 20.78
C ASP A 81 1.95 11.75 21.22
N ASP A 82 3.22 11.80 20.79
CA ASP A 82 4.12 12.91 21.11
C ASP A 82 3.78 14.16 20.27
N LYS A 83 3.04 15.07 20.90
CA LYS A 83 2.60 16.36 20.32
C LYS A 83 3.75 17.24 19.83
N LYS A 84 5.00 17.04 20.26
CA LYS A 84 6.15 17.86 19.81
C LYS A 84 6.61 17.48 18.41
N ILE A 85 6.45 16.22 18.03
CA ILE A 85 6.90 15.70 16.73
C ILE A 85 5.74 15.34 15.80
N LYS A 86 4.51 15.26 16.32
CA LYS A 86 3.32 14.94 15.54
C LYS A 86 3.06 15.99 14.45
N ILE A 87 2.90 15.53 13.21
CA ILE A 87 2.77 16.43 12.05
C ILE A 87 1.32 16.79 11.67
N LEU A 88 0.32 16.08 12.23
CA LEU A 88 -1.09 16.33 11.99
C LEU A 88 -1.86 16.44 13.31
N LYS A 89 -2.93 17.25 13.32
CA LYS A 89 -3.85 17.35 14.46
C LYS A 89 -4.68 16.07 14.57
N ASP A 90 -5.04 15.69 15.80
CA ASP A 90 -5.90 14.53 16.06
C ASP A 90 -7.26 14.63 15.35
N THR A 91 -7.80 15.84 15.24
CA THR A 91 -9.04 16.10 14.49
C THR A 91 -8.88 15.80 13.01
N THR A 92 -7.75 16.18 12.41
CA THR A 92 -7.43 15.88 11.00
C THR A 92 -7.29 14.38 10.77
N ILE A 93 -6.59 13.68 11.67
CA ILE A 93 -6.41 12.23 11.60
C ILE A 93 -7.78 11.55 11.69
N LYS A 94 -8.60 11.91 12.68
CA LYS A 94 -9.97 11.39 12.83
C LYS A 94 -10.80 11.60 11.57
N THR A 95 -10.73 12.78 10.95
CA THR A 95 -11.50 13.07 9.73
C THR A 95 -10.99 12.30 8.52
N MET A 96 -9.67 12.17 8.35
CA MET A 96 -9.10 11.50 7.18
C MET A 96 -9.25 9.98 7.25
N THR A 97 -9.26 9.39 8.46
CA THR A 97 -9.41 7.95 8.69
C THR A 97 -10.86 7.52 8.94
N ALA A 98 -11.82 8.46 8.96
CA ALA A 98 -13.24 8.11 9.05
C ALA A 98 -13.68 7.32 7.80
N GLU A 99 -14.34 6.19 8.03
CA GLU A 99 -14.90 5.36 6.97
C GLU A 99 -15.85 6.18 6.08
N ARG A 100 -15.70 6.01 4.77
CA ARG A 100 -16.55 6.63 3.74
C ARG A 100 -17.40 5.61 3.02
N ILE A 101 -16.85 4.43 2.74
CA ILE A 101 -17.56 3.34 2.11
C ILE A 101 -16.89 2.01 2.46
N THR A 102 -17.71 1.00 2.75
CA THR A 102 -17.29 -0.40 2.82
C THR A 102 -18.18 -1.22 1.91
N ASN A 103 -17.61 -1.73 0.81
CA ASN A 103 -18.31 -2.60 -0.12
C ASN A 103 -17.31 -3.40 -0.97
N ARG A 104 -17.80 -4.35 -1.77
CA ARG A 104 -17.00 -4.97 -2.82
C ARG A 104 -16.60 -3.91 -3.85
N ASP A 105 -15.31 -3.67 -3.96
CA ASP A 105 -14.75 -2.68 -4.87
C ASP A 105 -14.95 -3.16 -6.32
N LEU A 106 -15.48 -2.29 -7.18
CA LEU A 106 -15.78 -2.66 -8.57
C LEU A 106 -14.53 -2.97 -9.39
N VAL A 107 -13.36 -2.43 -9.00
CA VAL A 107 -12.09 -2.58 -9.71
C VAL A 107 -11.23 -3.66 -9.06
N LEU A 108 -11.04 -3.61 -7.75
CA LEU A 108 -10.21 -4.56 -7.00
C LEU A 108 -10.92 -5.90 -6.76
N ASP A 109 -12.24 -5.95 -6.91
CA ASP A 109 -13.08 -7.14 -6.72
C ASP A 109 -12.97 -7.80 -5.33
N VAL A 110 -12.66 -6.99 -4.32
CA VAL A 110 -12.58 -7.41 -2.92
C VAL A 110 -13.32 -6.41 -2.03
N VAL A 111 -13.87 -6.88 -0.92
CA VAL A 111 -14.49 -5.98 0.06
C VAL A 111 -13.40 -5.10 0.67
N THR A 112 -13.54 -3.79 0.47
CA THR A 112 -12.55 -2.80 0.91
C THR A 112 -13.24 -1.73 1.74
N ARG A 113 -12.63 -1.37 2.86
CA ARG A 113 -13.06 -0.25 3.71
C ARG A 113 -12.22 0.98 3.38
N TRP A 114 -12.83 1.95 2.71
CA TRP A 114 -12.19 3.17 2.26
C TRP A 114 -12.48 4.33 3.21
N SER A 115 -11.45 5.12 3.51
CA SER A 115 -11.57 6.43 4.14
C SER A 115 -11.20 7.55 3.15
N SER A 116 -10.78 8.73 3.61
CA SER A 116 -10.39 9.84 2.71
C SER A 116 -9.00 9.61 2.13
N GLY A 117 -8.90 8.69 1.17
CA GLY A 117 -7.66 8.36 0.45
C GLY A 117 -6.83 7.22 1.05
N PHE A 118 -7.29 6.59 2.14
CA PHE A 118 -6.63 5.44 2.74
C PHE A 118 -7.49 4.18 2.68
N ILE A 119 -6.80 3.06 2.57
CA ILE A 119 -7.36 1.74 2.85
C ILE A 119 -7.31 1.57 4.37
N MET A 120 -8.47 1.35 4.98
CA MET A 120 -8.55 0.98 6.40
C MET A 120 -8.35 -0.51 6.52
N ASN A 121 -7.58 -0.94 7.52
CA ASN A 121 -7.35 -2.36 7.76
C ASN A 121 -8.68 -3.06 8.04
N MET A 122 -8.91 -4.22 7.43
CA MET A 122 -10.14 -5.00 7.59
C MET A 122 -9.76 -6.46 7.82
N HIS A 123 -10.50 -7.13 8.71
CA HIS A 123 -10.24 -8.52 9.12
C HIS A 123 -8.83 -8.80 9.66
N LYS A 124 -8.05 -7.75 9.97
CA LYS A 124 -6.70 -7.85 10.57
C LYS A 124 -5.68 -8.59 9.68
N ILE A 125 -5.83 -8.47 8.36
CA ILE A 125 -5.06 -9.26 7.39
C ILE A 125 -3.85 -8.47 6.86
N ILE A 126 -4.07 -7.25 6.38
CA ILE A 126 -3.09 -6.57 5.50
C ILE A 126 -2.17 -5.59 6.24
N TYR A 127 -2.64 -4.97 7.33
CA TYR A 127 -1.91 -3.94 8.09
C TYR A 127 -1.82 -4.29 9.59
N GLY A 128 -1.60 -5.58 9.89
CA GLY A 128 -1.42 -6.08 11.25
C GLY A 128 -2.75 -6.30 12.00
N PRO A 129 -2.67 -6.46 13.34
CA PRO A 129 -3.79 -6.89 14.18
C PRO A 129 -4.83 -5.80 14.47
N GLU A 130 -4.52 -4.53 14.22
CA GLU A 130 -5.38 -3.42 14.60
C GLU A 130 -6.27 -2.96 13.46
N GLU A 131 -7.58 -2.92 13.71
CA GLU A 131 -8.56 -2.46 12.72
C GLU A 131 -8.49 -0.95 12.46
N SER A 132 -7.94 -0.18 13.41
CA SER A 132 -7.71 1.26 13.27
C SER A 132 -6.52 1.59 12.37
N SER A 133 -5.71 0.60 11.98
CA SER A 133 -4.59 0.82 11.06
C SER A 133 -5.09 1.32 9.71
N PHE A 134 -4.39 2.28 9.12
CA PHE A 134 -4.74 2.88 7.84
C PHE A 134 -3.49 3.15 7.00
N GLY A 135 -3.61 2.96 5.68
CA GLY A 135 -2.48 3.10 4.79
C GLY A 135 -2.82 2.86 3.34
N HIS A 136 -1.81 2.43 2.57
CA HIS A 136 -2.01 2.02 1.18
C HIS A 136 -1.01 0.92 0.79
N SER A 137 -1.49 -0.01 -0.04
CA SER A 137 -0.69 -1.09 -0.64
C SER A 137 -0.51 -0.84 -2.12
N GLY A 138 0.67 -1.15 -2.63
CA GLY A 138 1.13 -0.86 -3.98
C GLY A 138 1.40 -2.06 -4.85
N TRP A 139 1.22 -1.83 -6.14
CA TRP A 139 1.44 -2.85 -7.14
C TRP A 139 2.85 -3.42 -7.03
N GLY A 140 2.96 -4.73 -7.17
CA GLY A 140 4.20 -5.44 -6.95
C GLY A 140 4.35 -6.01 -5.55
N GLY A 141 3.69 -5.38 -4.55
CA GLY A 141 3.67 -5.83 -3.16
C GLY A 141 4.17 -4.82 -2.11
N SER A 142 4.46 -3.56 -2.44
CA SER A 142 4.89 -2.57 -1.44
C SER A 142 3.71 -2.15 -0.55
N CYS A 143 3.96 -1.68 0.67
CA CYS A 143 2.90 -1.05 1.47
C CYS A 143 3.48 -0.05 2.48
N GLY A 144 2.63 0.85 2.97
CA GLY A 144 2.92 1.72 4.11
C GLY A 144 1.63 2.01 4.87
N PHE A 145 1.69 1.97 6.19
CA PHE A 145 0.53 2.25 7.05
C PHE A 145 0.96 2.74 8.42
N GLY A 146 0.01 3.38 9.11
CA GLY A 146 0.12 3.78 10.50
C GLY A 146 -0.88 3.03 11.37
N ASP A 147 -0.45 2.66 12.56
CA ASP A 147 -1.24 2.08 13.64
C ASP A 147 -1.33 3.08 14.81
N PRO A 148 -2.47 3.79 14.96
CA PRO A 148 -2.70 4.72 16.06
C PRO A 148 -2.71 4.07 17.44
N LYS A 149 -3.05 2.79 17.57
CA LYS A 149 -3.16 2.15 18.88
C LYS A 149 -1.79 1.83 19.45
N ASN A 150 -0.84 1.46 18.59
CA ASN A 150 0.53 1.11 18.99
C ASN A 150 1.55 2.23 18.70
N ASN A 151 1.09 3.42 18.25
CA ASN A 151 1.96 4.54 17.88
C ASN A 151 3.02 4.16 16.84
N LEU A 152 2.68 3.27 15.89
CA LEU A 152 3.64 2.60 15.03
C LEU A 152 3.41 2.91 13.54
N GLY A 153 4.46 3.29 12.84
CA GLY A 153 4.48 3.40 11.38
C GLY A 153 5.26 2.23 10.79
N ILE A 154 4.67 1.51 9.83
CA ILE A 154 5.30 0.35 9.18
C ILE A 154 5.29 0.57 7.67
N SER A 155 6.33 0.11 7.00
CA SER A 155 6.31 0.00 5.55
C SER A 155 7.20 -1.14 5.03
N TYR A 156 6.87 -1.60 3.83
CA TYR A 156 7.63 -2.57 3.08
C TYR A 156 7.81 -2.06 1.64
N VAL A 157 9.05 -2.06 1.17
CA VAL A 157 9.46 -1.52 -0.15
C VAL A 157 10.45 -2.48 -0.79
N MET A 158 10.26 -2.75 -2.08
CA MET A 158 11.03 -3.72 -2.85
C MET A 158 11.05 -3.32 -4.33
N ASN A 159 12.00 -3.89 -5.10
CA ASN A 159 12.09 -3.72 -6.54
C ASN A 159 11.76 -5.00 -7.33
N ASN A 160 11.65 -6.14 -6.65
CA ASN A 160 11.19 -7.39 -7.26
C ASN A 160 9.68 -7.53 -7.10
N MET A 161 8.95 -7.14 -8.14
CA MET A 161 7.49 -7.04 -8.15
C MET A 161 6.85 -8.42 -8.37
N LYS A 162 5.79 -8.71 -7.61
CA LYS A 162 4.85 -9.80 -7.90
C LYS A 162 3.61 -9.26 -8.60
N ASN A 163 2.79 -10.15 -9.13
CA ASN A 163 1.51 -9.77 -9.71
C ASN A 163 0.42 -9.65 -8.63
N ASN A 164 0.53 -8.64 -7.77
CA ASN A 164 -0.42 -8.37 -6.69
C ASN A 164 -0.56 -6.86 -6.45
N VAL A 165 -1.73 -6.45 -5.94
CA VAL A 165 -2.05 -5.04 -5.62
C VAL A 165 -2.17 -4.79 -4.12
N ALA A 166 -2.31 -5.86 -3.32
CA ALA A 166 -2.32 -5.85 -1.87
C ALA A 166 -1.94 -7.24 -1.36
N ALA A 167 -1.84 -7.39 -0.04
CA ALA A 167 -1.65 -8.67 0.64
C ALA A 167 -0.45 -9.50 0.11
N ASP A 168 0.70 -8.85 -0.11
CA ASP A 168 1.92 -9.57 -0.43
C ASP A 168 2.37 -10.42 0.76
N GLY A 169 2.54 -11.73 0.57
CA GLY A 169 2.97 -12.62 1.64
C GLY A 169 4.27 -12.18 2.33
N ARG A 170 5.20 -11.55 1.59
CA ARG A 170 6.45 -11.02 2.14
C ARG A 170 6.22 -9.86 3.10
N SER A 171 5.30 -8.95 2.74
CA SER A 171 4.97 -7.82 3.62
C SER A 171 4.19 -8.30 4.84
N ILE A 172 3.24 -9.22 4.66
CA ILE A 172 2.43 -9.79 5.76
C ILE A 172 3.33 -10.50 6.77
N GLU A 173 4.29 -11.31 6.32
CA GLU A 173 5.21 -12.03 7.21
C GLU A 173 6.03 -11.04 8.08
N LEU A 174 6.63 -10.03 7.47
CA LEU A 174 7.39 -9.00 8.20
C LEU A 174 6.52 -8.19 9.16
N ILE A 175 5.28 -7.86 8.77
CA ILE A 175 4.32 -7.17 9.63
C ILE A 175 4.00 -8.04 10.85
N ASN A 176 3.68 -9.32 10.63
CA ASN A 176 3.35 -10.24 11.71
C ASN A 176 4.52 -10.40 12.70
N GLU A 177 5.75 -10.58 12.20
CA GLU A 177 6.94 -10.65 13.07
C GLU A 177 7.16 -9.35 13.84
N THR A 178 6.93 -8.18 13.22
CA THR A 178 7.02 -6.89 13.91
C THR A 178 6.06 -6.82 15.11
N TYR A 179 4.81 -7.26 14.93
CA TYR A 179 3.83 -7.27 16.01
C TYR A 179 4.09 -8.35 17.07
N LYS A 180 4.72 -9.48 16.72
CA LYS A 180 5.20 -10.46 17.71
C LYS A 180 6.25 -9.85 18.62
N CYS A 181 7.25 -9.18 18.04
CA CYS A 181 8.29 -8.48 18.80
C CYS A 181 7.71 -7.38 19.72
N LEU A 182 6.67 -6.66 19.28
CA LEU A 182 6.02 -5.65 20.10
C LEU A 182 5.31 -6.25 21.33
N ASN A 183 4.73 -7.45 21.16
CA ASN A 183 4.00 -8.14 22.21
C ASN A 183 4.88 -9.02 23.12
N GLY A 184 6.17 -9.14 22.82
CA GLY A 184 7.13 -9.93 23.60
C GLY A 184 6.94 -11.45 23.49
N VAL A 185 6.40 -11.93 22.35
CA VAL A 185 6.17 -13.37 22.05
C VAL A 185 7.09 -13.85 20.94
#